data_AF-A0AAQ4PSZ2-F1
#
_entry.id   AF-A0AAQ4PSZ2-F1
#
_cell.length_a   1.000
_cell.length_b   1.000
_cell.length_c   1.000
_cell.angle_alpha   90.00
_cell.angle_beta   90.00
_cell.angle_gamma   90.00
#
_symmetry.space_group_name_H-M   'P 1'
#
loop_
_entity.id
_entity.type
_entity.pdbx_description
1 polymer ?
#
loop_
_entity_poly.entity_id
_entity_poly.type
_entity_poly.pdbx_seq_one_letter_code
_entity_poly.pdbx_strand_id
1 'polypeptide(L)'
;MAGDRDTRTTCLSAVDSKTRCSTASRWLCPPCSRRQRDEEDEDDVCRLPDSVVVDHQNYFLLKQLTEEKRKKHKEVLKEMKKELTHLTQVCDSQVRTAVEELLASLKDLDLRLNPLMERNEQLDLLSTQEVHVLWEEVQEKVKMKKMRIKDLNHKLTECETQRASKVRVLLVKNVHLLENISFLPPPDVFRLIHTEATMLNLSLLMNRRCAARLTLLLLEENLQQEEQLRLQWEELLSCWRRSRATGVLDRYWTLCSSDEEQPLVSGQLVEQREETIHHICSLVPPSCSTTLASDWFNQLTVINQQIDDLHSEVLHQLRCRSHHRWSEHLARVELCEKKLSALQLSDVEMNDVIGSQLLAVIGQGQSQDEQRLAAVDRCCDAVARRALHLSTCVFAVMRGAALLWETHSRRLERRRVQVEQRM
;
A
#
# COMPACT_ATOMS: atom_id res chain seq x y z
N MET A 1 29.09 10.94 -20.78
CA MET A 1 29.59 9.71 -20.13
C MET A 1 28.40 8.78 -20.02
N ALA A 2 28.22 7.89 -21.00
CA ALA A 2 28.53 6.44 -20.91
C ALA A 2 27.65 5.74 -19.86
N GLY A 3 26.84 4.73 -20.14
CA GLY A 3 26.54 4.01 -21.38
C GLY A 3 25.53 2.88 -21.07
N ASP A 4 24.59 2.70 -22.00
CA ASP A 4 24.13 1.45 -22.63
C ASP A 4 24.00 0.13 -21.83
N ARG A 5 22.82 -0.51 -21.87
CA ARG A 5 22.63 -1.77 -22.65
C ARG A 5 21.21 -2.34 -22.67
N ASP A 6 20.73 -2.51 -23.90
CA ASP A 6 19.68 -3.40 -24.40
C ASP A 6 19.96 -4.89 -24.15
N THR A 7 18.90 -5.71 -23.97
CA THR A 7 18.93 -7.15 -24.29
C THR A 7 17.63 -7.63 -24.95
N ARG A 8 17.63 -7.69 -26.28
CA ARG A 8 16.82 -8.59 -27.11
C ARG A 8 17.50 -9.96 -27.15
N THR A 9 16.73 -11.03 -26.99
CA THR A 9 17.23 -12.42 -27.06
C THR A 9 17.03 -12.95 -28.48
N THR A 10 18.13 -13.16 -29.20
CA THR A 10 18.23 -13.93 -30.44
C THR A 10 18.81 -15.31 -30.13
N CYS A 11 18.14 -16.35 -30.62
CA CYS A 11 18.58 -17.74 -30.48
C CYS A 11 19.81 -18.02 -31.37
N LEU A 12 20.86 -18.54 -30.73
CA LEU A 12 22.05 -19.10 -31.36
C LEU A 12 21.91 -20.63 -31.47
N SER A 13 22.25 -21.17 -32.63
CA SER A 13 22.83 -22.52 -32.72
C SER A 13 23.82 -22.56 -33.88
N ALA A 14 25.11 -22.62 -33.55
CA ALA A 14 26.19 -23.07 -34.42
C ALA A 14 26.82 -24.29 -33.72
N VAL A 15 26.80 -25.44 -34.39
CA VAL A 15 27.96 -26.09 -35.02
C VAL A 15 28.73 -26.95 -34.02
N ASP A 16 28.63 -28.26 -34.23
CA ASP A 16 29.83 -29.09 -34.21
C ASP A 16 29.81 -30.08 -35.37
N SER A 17 30.98 -30.17 -36.01
CA SER A 17 31.26 -30.85 -37.27
C SER A 17 32.32 -31.92 -37.04
N LYS A 18 32.16 -33.12 -37.64
CA LYS A 18 33.27 -34.01 -38.00
C LYS A 18 32.86 -35.02 -39.09
N THR A 19 33.12 -34.60 -40.33
CA THR A 19 33.69 -35.28 -41.51
C THR A 19 33.93 -36.81 -41.47
N ARG A 20 33.50 -37.53 -42.53
CA ARG A 20 34.36 -38.38 -43.40
C ARG A 20 33.69 -38.85 -44.71
N CYS A 21 34.54 -39.11 -45.69
CA CYS A 21 34.39 -39.14 -47.15
C CYS A 21 33.63 -40.32 -47.82
N SER A 22 32.95 -39.98 -48.92
CA SER A 22 33.05 -40.46 -50.33
C SER A 22 33.52 -41.88 -50.72
N THR A 23 32.64 -42.56 -51.47
CA THR A 23 32.74 -43.03 -52.90
C THR A 23 33.78 -44.06 -53.37
N ALA A 24 33.27 -45.14 -54.00
CA ALA A 24 33.68 -45.87 -55.23
C ALA A 24 33.37 -47.37 -55.02
N SER A 25 32.74 -48.17 -55.90
CA SER A 25 32.80 -48.32 -57.37
C SER A 25 31.75 -49.41 -57.75
N ARG A 26 30.95 -49.25 -58.82
CA ARG A 26 31.14 -49.70 -60.22
C ARG A 26 30.64 -51.13 -60.50
N TRP A 27 30.19 -51.32 -61.74
CA TRP A 27 29.85 -52.54 -62.50
C TRP A 27 28.36 -52.95 -62.51
N LEU A 28 27.68 -53.21 -63.62
CA LEU A 28 27.78 -52.87 -65.06
C LEU A 28 26.62 -53.62 -65.75
N CYS A 29 25.82 -52.95 -66.58
CA CYS A 29 25.02 -53.61 -67.62
C CYS A 29 25.93 -53.98 -68.81
N PRO A 30 25.55 -54.97 -69.64
CA PRO A 30 25.62 -54.77 -71.10
C PRO A 30 24.44 -55.49 -71.86
N PRO A 31 24.35 -55.50 -73.22
CA PRO A 31 23.29 -54.78 -73.94
C PRO A 31 22.54 -55.61 -75.04
N CYS A 32 21.60 -54.95 -75.71
CA CYS A 32 20.99 -55.14 -77.06
C CYS A 32 21.17 -56.46 -77.84
N SER A 33 20.05 -56.94 -78.45
CA SER A 33 19.97 -57.16 -79.91
C SER A 33 18.54 -57.38 -80.41
N ARG A 34 18.29 -56.87 -81.63
CA ARG A 34 17.08 -57.02 -82.43
C ARG A 34 17.52 -57.71 -83.73
N ARG A 35 17.03 -58.93 -84.03
CA ARG A 35 16.93 -59.47 -85.40
C ARG A 35 16.08 -60.76 -85.46
N GLN A 36 15.01 -60.65 -86.27
CA GLN A 36 14.36 -61.61 -87.17
C GLN A 36 14.51 -63.15 -86.99
N ARG A 37 13.31 -63.78 -86.87
CA ARG A 37 12.70 -64.85 -87.70
C ARG A 37 13.36 -66.23 -87.76
N ASP A 38 12.60 -67.25 -87.33
CA ASP A 38 12.11 -68.46 -88.04
C ASP A 38 11.40 -69.32 -86.96
N GLU A 39 10.07 -69.45 -87.00
CA GLU A 39 9.28 -70.57 -87.57
C GLU A 39 9.47 -71.92 -86.86
N GLU A 40 8.32 -72.53 -86.52
CA GLU A 40 8.10 -73.90 -85.99
C GLU A 40 8.24 -74.10 -84.47
N ASP A 41 7.13 -73.91 -83.77
CA ASP A 41 6.52 -74.92 -82.87
C ASP A 41 5.15 -74.40 -82.41
N GLU A 42 4.20 -74.46 -83.34
CA GLU A 42 2.76 -74.47 -83.07
C GLU A 42 2.40 -75.86 -82.50
N ASP A 43 2.27 -76.00 -81.18
CA ASP A 43 1.34 -76.94 -80.53
C ASP A 43 1.55 -76.94 -79.00
N ASP A 44 0.83 -76.05 -78.29
CA ASP A 44 0.14 -76.40 -77.03
C ASP A 44 -0.68 -75.21 -76.44
N VAL A 45 -1.08 -74.24 -77.28
CA VAL A 45 -2.08 -73.22 -76.91
C VAL A 45 -3.46 -73.78 -77.20
N CYS A 46 -4.00 -74.66 -76.36
CA CYS A 46 -5.34 -75.21 -76.63
C CYS A 46 -6.14 -75.77 -75.45
N ARG A 47 -6.03 -75.27 -74.19
CA ARG A 47 -7.03 -75.61 -73.14
C ARG A 47 -7.31 -74.51 -72.10
N LEU A 48 -7.61 -73.29 -72.53
CA LEU A 48 -8.45 -72.38 -71.74
C LEU A 48 -9.72 -72.09 -72.56
N PRO A 49 -10.93 -72.31 -72.00
CA PRO A 49 -12.15 -72.05 -72.74
C PRO A 49 -12.32 -70.53 -72.97
N ASP A 50 -12.33 -70.10 -74.23
CA ASP A 50 -12.55 -68.72 -74.72
C ASP A 50 -13.99 -68.19 -74.54
N SER A 51 -14.71 -68.77 -73.59
CA SER A 51 -16.05 -68.36 -73.19
C SER A 51 -16.16 -68.53 -71.69
N VAL A 52 -15.72 -67.50 -70.95
CA VAL A 52 -16.31 -67.26 -69.64
C VAL A 52 -17.74 -66.84 -69.94
N VAL A 53 -18.65 -67.81 -69.98
CA VAL A 53 -20.07 -67.56 -69.81
C VAL A 53 -20.15 -66.77 -68.50
N VAL A 54 -20.30 -65.46 -68.61
CA VAL A 54 -20.65 -64.62 -67.46
C VAL A 54 -22.01 -65.12 -67.04
N ASP A 55 -22.03 -66.00 -66.03
CA ASP A 55 -23.23 -66.37 -65.32
C ASP A 55 -23.89 -65.06 -64.88
N HIS A 56 -24.88 -64.61 -65.65
CA HIS A 56 -25.61 -63.37 -65.36
C HIS A 56 -26.25 -63.47 -63.97
N GLN A 57 -26.53 -64.69 -63.49
CA GLN A 57 -26.94 -64.99 -62.12
C GLN A 57 -25.83 -64.72 -61.09
N ASN A 58 -24.59 -65.15 -61.31
CA ASN A 58 -23.48 -64.88 -60.38
C ASN A 58 -23.09 -63.39 -60.36
N TYR A 59 -23.12 -62.72 -61.51
CA TYR A 59 -22.92 -61.27 -61.56
C TYR A 59 -24.05 -60.50 -60.85
N PHE A 60 -25.31 -60.93 -61.02
CA PHE A 60 -26.46 -60.35 -60.32
C PHE A 60 -26.42 -60.57 -58.80
N LEU A 61 -26.04 -61.78 -58.35
CA LEU A 61 -25.87 -62.11 -56.92
C LEU A 61 -24.68 -61.37 -56.29
N LEU A 62 -23.54 -61.26 -56.97
CA LEU A 62 -22.40 -60.45 -56.53
C LEU A 62 -22.76 -58.96 -56.43
N LYS A 63 -23.54 -58.45 -57.39
CA LYS A 63 -24.05 -57.07 -57.38
C LYS A 63 -25.05 -56.84 -56.24
N GLN A 64 -25.91 -57.81 -55.92
CA GLN A 64 -26.80 -57.74 -54.76
C GLN A 64 -26.03 -57.79 -53.44
N LEU A 65 -25.06 -58.69 -53.28
CA LEU A 65 -24.22 -58.80 -52.08
C LEU A 65 -23.39 -57.55 -51.83
N THR A 66 -22.80 -56.97 -52.87
CA THR A 66 -22.04 -55.72 -52.78
C THR A 66 -22.94 -54.54 -52.41
N GLU A 67 -24.15 -54.47 -52.95
CA GLU A 67 -25.13 -53.43 -52.60
C GLU A 67 -25.67 -53.60 -51.17
N GLU A 68 -25.86 -54.84 -50.69
CA GLU A 68 -26.20 -55.12 -49.29
C GLU A 68 -25.08 -54.74 -48.32
N LYS A 69 -23.83 -55.12 -48.62
CA LYS A 69 -22.64 -54.71 -47.85
C LYS A 69 -22.49 -53.19 -47.83
N ARG A 70 -22.75 -52.52 -48.97
CA ARG A 70 -22.76 -51.06 -49.07
C ARG A 70 -23.84 -50.41 -48.21
N LYS A 71 -25.05 -50.97 -48.19
CA LYS A 71 -26.16 -50.49 -47.34
C LYS A 71 -25.80 -50.63 -45.86
N LYS A 72 -25.33 -51.81 -45.43
CA LYS A 72 -24.86 -52.06 -44.05
C LYS A 72 -23.73 -51.11 -43.66
N HIS A 73 -22.75 -50.89 -44.54
CA HIS A 73 -21.66 -49.94 -44.30
C HIS A 73 -22.17 -48.51 -44.12
N LYS A 74 -23.10 -48.05 -44.97
CA LYS A 74 -23.75 -46.74 -44.82
C LYS A 74 -24.57 -46.62 -43.54
N GLU A 75 -25.23 -47.69 -43.11
CA GLU A 75 -26.00 -47.73 -41.87
C GLU A 75 -25.11 -47.58 -40.64
N VAL A 76 -24.00 -48.32 -40.56
CA VAL A 76 -23.02 -48.18 -39.47
C VAL A 76 -22.45 -46.77 -39.42
N LEU A 77 -22.11 -46.17 -40.57
CA LEU A 77 -21.62 -44.78 -40.61
C LEU A 77 -22.69 -43.77 -40.18
N LYS A 78 -23.96 -43.98 -40.55
CA LYS A 78 -25.07 -43.14 -40.07
C LYS A 78 -25.23 -43.26 -38.56
N GLU A 79 -25.10 -44.47 -38.01
CA GLU A 79 -25.22 -44.69 -36.58
C GLU A 79 -24.05 -44.08 -35.79
N MET A 80 -22.82 -44.24 -36.25
CA MET A 80 -21.64 -43.56 -35.70
C MET A 80 -21.85 -42.04 -35.66
N LYS A 81 -22.35 -41.46 -36.76
CA LYS A 81 -22.63 -40.01 -36.82
C LYS A 81 -23.71 -39.59 -35.82
N LYS A 82 -24.76 -40.38 -35.65
CA LYS A 82 -25.80 -40.11 -34.63
C LYS A 82 -25.23 -40.16 -33.21
N GLU A 83 -24.48 -41.21 -32.87
CA GLU A 83 -23.83 -41.35 -31.57
C GLU A 83 -22.89 -40.16 -31.30
N LEU A 84 -22.10 -39.73 -32.29
CA LEU A 84 -21.24 -38.55 -32.19
C LEU A 84 -22.04 -37.25 -31.99
N THR A 85 -23.13 -37.04 -32.74
CA THR A 85 -23.99 -35.85 -32.54
C THR A 85 -24.63 -35.82 -31.16
N HIS A 86 -25.04 -36.98 -30.65
CA HIS A 86 -25.59 -37.11 -29.30
C HIS A 86 -24.52 -36.80 -28.24
N LEU A 87 -23.28 -37.31 -28.39
CA LEU A 87 -22.18 -36.95 -27.49
C LEU A 87 -21.91 -35.44 -27.47
N THR A 88 -21.92 -34.78 -28.65
CA THR A 88 -21.76 -33.33 -28.73
C THR A 88 -22.86 -32.61 -27.96
N GLN A 89 -24.13 -33.00 -28.14
CA GLN A 89 -25.27 -32.39 -27.44
C GLN A 89 -25.17 -32.54 -25.92
N VAL A 90 -24.74 -33.70 -25.42
CA VAL A 90 -24.54 -33.94 -23.99
C VAL A 90 -23.41 -33.07 -23.42
N CYS A 91 -22.29 -32.94 -24.14
CA CYS A 91 -21.21 -32.06 -23.71
C CYS A 91 -21.63 -30.58 -23.76
N ASP A 92 -22.35 -30.16 -24.79
CA ASP A 92 -22.84 -28.78 -24.92
C ASP A 92 -23.80 -28.41 -23.77
N SER A 93 -24.66 -29.33 -23.34
CA SER A 93 -25.56 -29.10 -22.20
C SER A 93 -24.80 -29.01 -20.87
N GLN A 94 -23.79 -29.86 -20.67
CA GLN A 94 -22.91 -29.80 -19.48
C GLN A 94 -22.13 -28.48 -19.42
N VAL A 95 -21.53 -28.06 -20.55
CA VAL A 95 -20.81 -26.78 -20.65
C VAL A 95 -21.76 -25.61 -20.39
N ARG A 96 -22.96 -25.61 -20.99
CA ARG A 96 -23.96 -24.55 -20.79
C ARG A 96 -24.36 -24.44 -19.33
N THR A 97 -24.67 -25.55 -18.69
CA THR A 97 -25.06 -25.60 -17.27
C THR A 97 -23.94 -25.05 -16.39
N ALA A 98 -22.68 -25.47 -16.61
CA ALA A 98 -21.54 -25.00 -15.83
C ALA A 98 -21.29 -23.48 -15.99
N VAL A 99 -21.49 -22.94 -17.19
CA VAL A 99 -21.35 -21.50 -17.46
C VAL A 99 -22.49 -20.71 -16.82
N GLU A 100 -23.73 -21.20 -16.90
CA GLU A 100 -24.90 -20.56 -16.26
C GLU A 100 -24.77 -20.55 -14.74
N GLU A 101 -24.32 -21.66 -14.13
CA GLU A 101 -24.00 -21.74 -12.70
C GLU A 101 -22.94 -20.71 -12.30
N LEU A 102 -21.84 -20.60 -13.06
CA LEU A 102 -20.81 -19.60 -12.78
C LEU A 102 -21.41 -18.19 -12.85
N LEU A 103 -22.13 -17.88 -13.92
CA LEU A 103 -22.69 -16.55 -14.14
C LEU A 103 -23.67 -16.14 -13.03
N ALA A 104 -24.50 -17.07 -12.55
CA ALA A 104 -25.35 -16.83 -11.39
C ALA A 104 -24.53 -16.59 -10.11
N SER A 105 -23.48 -17.39 -9.88
CA SER A 105 -22.62 -17.25 -8.70
C SER A 105 -21.82 -15.95 -8.69
N LEU A 106 -21.31 -15.50 -9.84
CA LEU A 106 -20.56 -14.25 -9.95
C LEU A 106 -21.48 -13.05 -9.69
N LYS A 107 -22.70 -13.05 -10.25
CA LYS A 107 -23.70 -12.01 -9.98
C LYS A 107 -24.08 -11.92 -8.49
N ASP A 108 -24.25 -13.06 -7.82
CA ASP A 108 -24.50 -13.07 -6.37
C ASP A 108 -23.30 -12.51 -5.57
N LEU A 109 -22.08 -12.83 -5.98
CA LEU A 109 -20.88 -12.27 -5.35
C LEU A 109 -20.74 -10.76 -5.61
N ASP A 110 -21.08 -10.27 -6.80
CA ASP A 110 -21.12 -8.85 -7.14
C ASP A 110 -22.14 -8.10 -6.28
N LEU A 111 -23.36 -8.64 -6.16
CA LEU A 111 -24.41 -8.06 -5.32
C LEU A 111 -24.01 -7.98 -3.84
N ARG A 112 -23.20 -8.92 -3.34
CA ARG A 112 -22.66 -8.89 -1.98
C ARG A 112 -21.46 -7.98 -1.81
N LEU A 113 -20.71 -7.72 -2.89
CA LEU A 113 -19.54 -6.85 -2.88
C LEU A 113 -19.94 -5.37 -2.90
N ASN A 114 -20.98 -5.01 -3.67
CA ASN A 114 -21.49 -3.63 -3.77
C ASN A 114 -21.75 -2.94 -2.42
N PRO A 115 -22.49 -3.54 -1.44
CA PRO A 115 -22.72 -2.89 -0.15
C PRO A 115 -21.44 -2.75 0.69
N LEU A 116 -20.46 -3.65 0.50
CA LEU A 116 -19.15 -3.51 1.15
C LEU A 116 -18.38 -2.33 0.57
N MET A 117 -18.50 -2.08 -0.74
CA MET A 117 -17.93 -0.89 -1.38
C MET A 117 -18.61 0.40 -0.91
N GLU A 118 -19.94 0.44 -0.81
CA GLU A 118 -20.65 1.61 -0.28
C GLU A 118 -20.23 1.94 1.16
N ARG A 119 -20.03 0.90 1.98
CA ARG A 119 -19.54 1.06 3.35
C ARG A 119 -18.07 1.47 3.41
N ASN A 120 -17.28 1.10 2.41
CA ASN A 120 -15.90 1.56 2.25
C ASN A 120 -15.84 3.07 2.01
N GLU A 121 -16.79 3.64 1.26
CA GLU A 121 -16.87 5.10 1.07
C GLU A 121 -17.16 5.86 2.38
N GLN A 122 -17.69 5.17 3.41
CA GLN A 122 -18.08 5.73 4.71
C GLN A 122 -17.10 5.38 5.85
N LEU A 123 -15.80 5.25 5.54
CA LEU A 123 -14.75 4.89 6.49
C LEU A 123 -14.68 5.81 7.73
N ASP A 124 -15.06 7.08 7.62
CA ASP A 124 -14.96 8.08 8.69
C ASP A 124 -15.69 7.71 9.99
N LEU A 125 -16.76 6.92 9.90
CA LEU A 125 -17.57 6.47 11.04
C LEU A 125 -17.01 5.22 11.72
N LEU A 126 -16.08 4.52 11.07
CA LEU A 126 -15.58 3.22 11.53
C LEU A 126 -14.38 3.37 12.46
N SER A 127 -14.28 2.43 13.40
CA SER A 127 -13.12 2.20 14.25
C SER A 127 -12.03 1.41 13.49
N THR A 128 -10.78 1.50 13.95
CA THR A 128 -9.63 0.81 13.31
C THR A 128 -9.89 -0.69 13.09
N GLN A 129 -10.54 -1.36 14.05
CA GLN A 129 -10.83 -2.79 13.93
C GLN A 129 -11.90 -3.07 12.86
N GLU A 130 -12.94 -2.25 12.79
CA GLU A 130 -14.01 -2.41 11.80
C GLU A 130 -13.50 -2.17 10.38
N VAL A 131 -12.57 -1.25 10.20
CA VAL A 131 -11.86 -1.00 8.93
C VAL A 131 -11.14 -2.27 8.46
N HIS A 132 -10.37 -2.93 9.34
CA HIS A 132 -9.69 -4.18 8.96
C HIS A 132 -10.65 -5.31 8.62
N VAL A 133 -11.72 -5.48 9.41
CA VAL A 133 -12.75 -6.50 9.16
C VAL A 133 -13.44 -6.29 7.82
N LEU A 134 -13.77 -5.03 7.47
CA LEU A 134 -14.37 -4.71 6.18
C LEU A 134 -13.50 -5.15 5.00
N TRP A 135 -12.19 -4.90 5.09
CA TRP A 135 -11.26 -5.30 4.03
C TRP A 135 -11.09 -6.82 3.94
N GLU A 136 -11.05 -7.53 5.07
CA GLU A 136 -11.03 -8.99 5.09
C GLU A 136 -12.27 -9.57 4.40
N GLU A 137 -13.45 -9.00 4.63
CA GLU A 137 -14.69 -9.41 3.95
C GLU A 137 -14.61 -9.19 2.43
N VAL A 138 -14.12 -8.03 1.98
CA VAL A 138 -13.91 -7.72 0.55
C VAL A 138 -12.92 -8.72 -0.08
N GLN A 139 -11.78 -8.95 0.57
CA GLN A 139 -10.79 -9.92 0.11
C GLN A 139 -11.38 -11.33 0.00
N GLU A 140 -12.21 -11.74 0.96
CA GLU A 140 -12.85 -13.06 0.92
C GLU A 140 -13.82 -13.18 -0.26
N LYS A 141 -14.59 -12.13 -0.59
CA LYS A 141 -15.45 -12.14 -1.79
C LYS A 141 -14.64 -12.26 -3.09
N VAL A 142 -13.54 -11.53 -3.21
CA VAL A 142 -12.65 -11.60 -4.38
C VAL A 142 -11.99 -12.99 -4.50
N LYS A 143 -11.55 -13.58 -3.37
CA LYS A 143 -11.04 -14.96 -3.33
C LYS A 143 -12.10 -15.97 -3.78
N MET A 144 -13.33 -15.82 -3.32
CA MET A 144 -14.45 -16.66 -3.73
C MET A 144 -14.69 -16.60 -5.24
N LYS A 145 -14.69 -15.41 -5.86
CA LYS A 145 -14.79 -15.27 -7.33
C LYS A 145 -13.69 -16.07 -8.05
N LYS A 146 -12.44 -15.91 -7.60
CA LYS A 146 -11.28 -16.64 -8.16
C LYS A 146 -11.43 -18.17 -8.04
N MET A 147 -11.96 -18.65 -6.91
CA MET A 147 -12.21 -20.08 -6.71
C MET A 147 -13.31 -20.62 -7.64
N ARG A 148 -14.38 -19.85 -7.87
CA ARG A 148 -15.45 -20.23 -8.81
C ARG A 148 -14.97 -20.28 -10.26
N ILE A 149 -14.10 -19.36 -10.68
CA ILE A 149 -13.48 -19.39 -12.01
C ILE A 149 -12.62 -20.65 -12.18
N LYS A 150 -11.83 -21.01 -11.15
CA LYS A 150 -11.03 -22.26 -11.15
C LYS A 150 -11.90 -23.52 -11.22
N ASP A 151 -13.03 -23.54 -10.50
CA ASP A 151 -14.00 -24.64 -10.54
C ASP A 151 -14.59 -24.82 -11.94
N LEU A 152 -14.99 -23.73 -12.61
CA LEU A 152 -15.45 -23.79 -14.01
C LEU A 152 -14.39 -24.42 -14.92
N ASN A 153 -13.14 -23.97 -14.83
CA ASN A 153 -12.06 -24.52 -15.65
C ASN A 153 -11.86 -26.04 -15.42
N HIS A 154 -12.01 -26.50 -14.17
CA HIS A 154 -11.98 -27.92 -13.85
C HIS A 154 -13.14 -28.67 -14.52
N LYS A 155 -14.38 -28.19 -14.38
CA LYS A 155 -15.58 -28.77 -15.02
C LYS A 155 -15.46 -28.84 -16.55
N LEU A 156 -14.97 -27.78 -17.20
CA LEU A 156 -14.77 -27.74 -18.65
C LEU A 156 -13.69 -28.73 -19.11
N THR A 157 -12.58 -28.81 -18.38
CA THR A 157 -11.50 -29.76 -18.67
C THR A 157 -11.99 -31.19 -18.51
N GLU A 158 -12.71 -31.48 -17.43
CA GLU A 158 -13.28 -32.80 -17.18
C GLU A 158 -14.26 -33.20 -18.30
N CYS A 159 -15.21 -32.33 -18.66
CA CYS A 159 -16.15 -32.56 -19.75
C CYS A 159 -15.43 -32.92 -21.07
N GLU A 160 -14.39 -32.17 -21.45
CA GLU A 160 -13.62 -32.44 -22.67
C GLU A 160 -12.77 -33.73 -22.57
N THR A 161 -12.26 -34.09 -21.39
CA THR A 161 -11.57 -35.38 -21.20
C THR A 161 -12.53 -36.57 -21.30
N GLN A 162 -13.73 -36.45 -20.71
CA GLN A 162 -14.78 -37.45 -20.81
C GLN A 162 -15.24 -37.60 -22.27
N ARG A 163 -15.44 -36.48 -22.99
CA ARG A 163 -15.78 -36.49 -24.43
C ARG A 163 -14.73 -37.23 -25.25
N ALA A 164 -13.46 -36.90 -25.07
CA ALA A 164 -12.35 -37.54 -25.78
C ALA A 164 -12.30 -39.06 -25.53
N SER A 165 -12.54 -39.50 -24.29
CA SER A 165 -12.57 -40.93 -23.94
C SER A 165 -13.72 -41.68 -24.63
N LYS A 166 -14.93 -41.11 -24.65
CA LYS A 166 -16.11 -41.70 -25.29
C LYS A 166 -15.95 -41.75 -26.81
N VAL A 167 -15.47 -40.67 -27.43
CA VAL A 167 -15.16 -40.63 -28.86
C VAL A 167 -14.15 -41.72 -29.25
N ARG A 168 -13.08 -41.91 -28.45
CA ARG A 168 -12.09 -42.97 -28.69
C ARG A 168 -12.74 -44.36 -28.71
N VAL A 169 -13.56 -44.67 -27.72
CA VAL A 169 -14.26 -45.97 -27.64
C VAL A 169 -15.20 -46.17 -28.84
N LEU A 170 -15.95 -45.13 -29.23
CA LEU A 170 -16.83 -45.21 -30.40
C LEU A 170 -16.07 -45.45 -31.70
N LEU A 171 -14.95 -44.76 -31.93
CA LEU A 171 -14.16 -44.94 -33.15
C LEU A 171 -13.60 -46.37 -33.23
N VAL A 172 -13.07 -46.92 -32.13
CA VAL A 172 -12.57 -48.31 -32.08
C VAL A 172 -13.70 -49.32 -32.35
N LYS A 173 -14.87 -49.14 -31.73
CA LYS A 173 -16.06 -49.99 -32.00
C LYS A 173 -16.43 -49.97 -33.49
N ASN A 174 -16.43 -48.78 -34.10
CA ASN A 174 -16.81 -48.63 -35.51
C ASN A 174 -15.76 -49.20 -36.48
N VAL A 175 -14.46 -49.13 -36.17
CA VAL A 175 -13.42 -49.84 -36.96
C VAL A 175 -13.76 -51.32 -37.08
N HIS A 176 -13.98 -51.99 -35.95
CA HIS A 176 -14.29 -53.43 -35.94
C HIS A 176 -15.59 -53.77 -36.69
N LEU A 177 -16.63 -52.94 -36.55
CA LEU A 177 -17.90 -53.15 -37.27
C LEU A 177 -17.74 -52.99 -38.79
N LEU A 178 -16.95 -52.00 -39.24
CA LEU A 178 -16.73 -51.75 -40.66
C LEU A 178 -15.81 -52.79 -41.30
N GLU A 179 -14.81 -53.30 -40.57
CA GLU A 179 -13.98 -54.45 -40.98
C GLU A 179 -14.83 -55.72 -41.16
N ASN A 180 -15.73 -56.02 -40.21
CA ASN A 180 -16.61 -57.19 -40.26
C ASN A 180 -17.56 -57.18 -41.47
N ILE A 181 -18.01 -56.01 -41.91
CA ILE A 181 -18.88 -55.87 -43.10
C ILE A 181 -18.13 -56.19 -44.40
N SER A 182 -16.78 -56.08 -44.40
CA SER A 182 -15.89 -56.39 -45.54
C SER A 182 -16.36 -55.79 -46.88
N PHE A 183 -16.87 -54.55 -46.82
CA PHE A 183 -17.27 -53.78 -48.01
C PHE A 183 -16.09 -53.03 -48.64
N LEU A 184 -15.20 -52.48 -47.80
CA LEU A 184 -13.96 -51.80 -48.18
C LEU A 184 -12.76 -52.66 -47.76
N PRO A 185 -11.61 -52.56 -48.45
CA PRO A 185 -10.37 -53.15 -47.96
C PRO A 185 -9.97 -52.49 -46.63
N PRO A 186 -9.37 -53.24 -45.68
CA PRO A 186 -8.93 -52.73 -44.38
C PRO A 186 -8.20 -51.37 -44.41
N PRO A 187 -7.22 -51.10 -45.32
CA PRO A 187 -6.55 -49.80 -45.38
C PRO A 187 -7.50 -48.62 -45.63
N ASP A 188 -8.57 -48.80 -46.41
CA ASP A 188 -9.53 -47.73 -46.68
C ASP A 188 -10.48 -47.48 -45.51
N VAL A 189 -10.82 -48.52 -44.73
CA VAL A 189 -11.56 -48.37 -43.47
C VAL A 189 -10.73 -47.57 -42.45
N PHE A 190 -9.44 -47.88 -42.33
CA PHE A 190 -8.54 -47.14 -41.45
C PHE A 190 -8.38 -45.68 -41.89
N ARG A 191 -8.24 -45.42 -43.20
CA ARG A 191 -8.17 -44.04 -43.72
C ARG A 191 -9.42 -43.23 -43.40
N LEU A 192 -10.61 -43.83 -43.57
CA LEU A 192 -11.88 -43.18 -43.26
C LEU A 192 -11.96 -42.78 -41.78
N ILE A 193 -11.70 -43.74 -40.89
CA ILE A 193 -11.73 -43.48 -39.44
C ILE A 193 -10.65 -42.50 -39.03
N HIS A 194 -9.47 -42.56 -39.64
CA HIS A 194 -8.39 -41.61 -39.36
C HIS A 194 -8.77 -40.18 -39.75
N THR A 195 -9.44 -39.96 -40.89
CA THR A 195 -9.93 -38.64 -41.28
C THR A 195 -10.96 -38.10 -40.27
N GLU A 196 -11.93 -38.92 -39.86
CA GLU A 196 -12.92 -38.53 -38.84
C GLU A 196 -12.27 -38.27 -37.47
N ALA A 197 -11.33 -39.11 -37.04
CA ALA A 197 -10.57 -38.94 -35.81
C ALA A 197 -9.76 -37.63 -35.83
N THR A 198 -9.16 -37.28 -36.96
CA THR A 198 -8.41 -36.04 -37.13
C THR A 198 -9.32 -34.81 -36.99
N MET A 199 -10.49 -34.82 -37.62
CA MET A 199 -11.47 -33.74 -37.48
C MET A 199 -11.97 -33.57 -36.03
N LEU A 200 -12.24 -34.68 -35.33
CA LEU A 200 -12.65 -34.66 -33.92
C LEU A 200 -11.52 -34.20 -33.00
N ASN A 201 -10.27 -34.61 -33.27
CA ASN A 201 -9.12 -34.14 -32.50
C ASN A 201 -8.91 -32.63 -32.66
N LEU A 202 -9.07 -32.11 -33.87
CA LEU A 202 -9.00 -30.66 -34.11
C LEU A 202 -10.09 -29.91 -33.33
N SER A 203 -11.33 -30.42 -33.30
CA SER A 203 -12.41 -29.79 -32.52
C SER A 203 -12.18 -29.85 -31.01
N LEU A 204 -11.68 -30.98 -30.49
CA LEU A 204 -11.29 -31.13 -29.08
C LEU A 204 -10.18 -30.14 -28.69
N LEU A 205 -9.17 -29.97 -29.53
CA LEU A 205 -8.07 -29.03 -29.29
C LEU A 205 -8.57 -27.58 -29.31
N MET A 206 -9.42 -27.22 -30.28
CA MET A 206 -10.01 -25.89 -30.34
C MET A 206 -10.86 -25.60 -29.11
N ASN A 207 -11.68 -26.54 -28.65
CA ASN A 207 -12.49 -26.38 -27.45
C ASN A 207 -11.64 -26.18 -26.19
N ARG A 208 -10.57 -26.99 -26.01
CA ARG A 208 -9.63 -26.83 -24.89
C ARG A 208 -8.95 -25.46 -24.91
N ARG A 209 -8.55 -25.00 -26.10
CA ARG A 209 -7.97 -23.65 -26.28
C ARG A 209 -8.98 -22.56 -25.93
N CYS A 210 -10.24 -22.71 -26.34
CA CYS A 210 -11.30 -21.76 -25.99
C CYS A 210 -11.57 -21.73 -24.48
N ALA A 211 -11.65 -22.90 -23.81
CA ALA A 211 -11.83 -22.98 -22.36
C ALA A 211 -10.67 -22.34 -21.59
N ALA A 212 -9.43 -22.60 -22.01
CA ALA A 212 -8.24 -21.98 -21.43
C ALA A 212 -8.25 -20.45 -21.63
N ARG A 213 -8.63 -19.98 -22.83
CA ARG A 213 -8.74 -18.54 -23.12
C ARG A 213 -9.83 -17.86 -22.30
N LEU A 214 -11.00 -18.49 -22.16
CA LEU A 214 -12.09 -17.98 -21.33
C LEU A 214 -11.64 -17.84 -19.87
N THR A 215 -11.00 -18.87 -19.33
CA THR A 215 -10.48 -18.85 -17.94
C THR A 215 -9.45 -17.75 -17.75
N LEU A 216 -8.55 -17.57 -18.72
CA LEU A 216 -7.56 -16.50 -18.68
C LEU A 216 -8.23 -15.13 -18.63
N LEU A 217 -9.17 -14.85 -19.53
CA LEU A 217 -9.86 -13.56 -19.58
C LEU A 217 -10.65 -13.28 -18.29
N LEU A 218 -11.34 -14.29 -17.74
CA LEU A 218 -12.07 -14.16 -16.47
C LEU A 218 -11.13 -13.88 -15.29
N LEU A 219 -9.97 -14.54 -15.25
CA LEU A 219 -8.97 -14.28 -14.20
C LEU A 219 -8.34 -12.90 -14.36
N GLU A 220 -8.08 -12.46 -15.59
CA GLU A 220 -7.56 -11.12 -15.89
C GLU A 220 -8.53 -10.02 -15.44
N GLU A 221 -9.82 -10.14 -15.79
CA GLU A 221 -10.85 -9.19 -15.37
C GLU A 221 -11.00 -9.18 -13.84
N ASN A 222 -10.99 -10.34 -13.19
CA ASN A 222 -11.04 -10.41 -11.73
C ASN A 222 -9.81 -9.78 -11.06
N LEU A 223 -8.62 -9.91 -11.66
CA LEU A 223 -7.39 -9.27 -11.16
C LEU A 223 -7.45 -7.75 -11.34
N GLN A 224 -7.97 -7.26 -12.46
CA GLN A 224 -8.16 -5.82 -12.68
C GLN A 224 -9.16 -5.22 -11.67
N GLN A 225 -10.26 -5.93 -11.39
CA GLN A 225 -11.19 -5.51 -10.33
C GLN A 225 -10.52 -5.53 -8.96
N GLU A 226 -9.74 -6.56 -8.63
CA GLU A 226 -9.01 -6.65 -7.36
C GLU A 226 -8.01 -5.50 -7.18
N GLU A 227 -7.28 -5.15 -8.24
CA GLU A 227 -6.35 -4.02 -8.24
C GLU A 227 -7.07 -2.69 -8.00
N GLN A 228 -8.16 -2.43 -8.72
CA GLN A 228 -8.95 -1.21 -8.54
C GLN A 228 -9.51 -1.07 -7.12
N LEU A 229 -10.09 -2.15 -6.58
CA LEU A 229 -10.60 -2.16 -5.21
C LEU A 229 -9.50 -1.92 -4.19
N ARG A 230 -8.32 -2.49 -4.42
CA ARG A 230 -7.16 -2.32 -3.54
C ARG A 230 -6.64 -0.89 -3.56
N LEU A 231 -6.52 -0.28 -4.74
CA LEU A 231 -6.09 1.12 -4.86
C LEU A 231 -7.08 2.05 -4.16
N GLN A 232 -8.38 1.90 -4.43
CA GLN A 232 -9.43 2.67 -3.76
C GLN A 232 -9.40 2.49 -2.23
N TRP A 233 -9.22 1.25 -1.76
CA TRP A 233 -9.07 0.95 -0.34
C TRP A 233 -7.86 1.65 0.28
N GLU A 234 -6.68 1.55 -0.36
CA GLU A 234 -5.45 2.17 0.12
C GLU A 234 -5.57 3.70 0.18
N GLU A 235 -6.19 4.31 -0.84
CA GLU A 235 -6.47 5.76 -0.87
C GLU A 235 -7.39 6.18 0.28
N LEU A 236 -8.55 5.52 0.43
CA LEU A 236 -9.51 5.86 1.48
C LEU A 236 -8.94 5.59 2.87
N LEU A 237 -8.19 4.51 3.05
CA LEU A 237 -7.49 4.20 4.31
C LEU A 237 -6.47 5.28 4.65
N SER A 238 -5.72 5.79 3.66
CA SER A 238 -4.76 6.88 3.87
C SER A 238 -5.47 8.18 4.30
N CYS A 239 -6.61 8.50 3.68
CA CYS A 239 -7.43 9.66 4.03
C CYS A 239 -8.02 9.53 5.44
N TRP A 240 -8.56 8.36 5.76
CA TRP A 240 -9.09 8.06 7.09
C TRP A 240 -8.00 8.17 8.17
N ARG A 241 -6.82 7.57 7.95
CA ARG A 241 -5.68 7.67 8.88
C ARG A 241 -5.27 9.12 9.12
N ARG A 242 -5.18 9.92 8.05
CA ARG A 242 -4.85 11.35 8.12
C ARG A 242 -5.89 12.13 8.92
N SER A 243 -7.17 11.91 8.65
CA SER A 243 -8.29 12.53 9.37
C SER A 243 -8.29 12.19 10.87
N ARG A 244 -8.00 10.92 11.22
CA ARG A 244 -7.85 10.51 12.63
C ARG A 244 -6.64 11.16 13.29
N ALA A 245 -5.52 11.26 12.58
CA ALA A 245 -4.30 11.92 13.06
C ALA A 245 -4.55 13.40 13.33
N THR A 246 -5.16 14.13 12.39
CA THR A 246 -5.54 15.53 12.59
C THR A 246 -6.51 15.69 13.75
N GLY A 247 -7.49 14.80 13.90
CA GLY A 247 -8.39 14.84 15.07
C GLY A 247 -7.68 14.58 16.41
N VAL A 248 -6.59 13.83 16.45
CA VAL A 248 -5.74 13.69 17.66
C VAL A 248 -5.01 15.01 17.94
N LEU A 249 -4.46 15.65 16.92
CA LEU A 249 -3.79 16.95 17.03
C LEU A 249 -4.74 18.06 17.47
N ASP A 250 -5.93 18.17 16.89
CA ASP A 250 -6.91 19.19 17.26
C ASP A 250 -7.34 19.07 18.73
N ARG A 251 -7.52 17.83 19.22
CA ARG A 251 -7.78 17.57 20.64
C ARG A 251 -6.61 17.95 21.52
N TYR A 252 -5.37 17.74 21.07
CA TYR A 252 -4.20 18.19 21.79
C TYR A 252 -4.20 19.72 21.90
N TRP A 253 -4.35 20.43 20.78
CA TRP A 253 -4.28 21.90 20.76
C TRP A 253 -5.41 22.57 21.54
N THR A 254 -6.64 22.06 21.46
CA THR A 254 -7.77 22.59 22.24
C THR A 254 -7.56 22.49 23.75
N LEU A 255 -6.93 21.41 24.23
CA LEU A 255 -6.57 21.24 25.65
C LEU A 255 -5.36 22.07 26.08
N CYS A 256 -4.56 22.56 25.14
CA CYS A 256 -3.42 23.43 25.42
C CYS A 256 -3.83 24.90 25.53
N SER A 257 -4.88 25.32 24.82
CA SER A 257 -5.35 26.72 24.80
C SER A 257 -6.17 27.13 26.03
N SER A 258 -6.54 26.20 26.94
CA SER A 258 -7.41 26.49 28.09
C SER A 258 -6.67 26.94 29.35
N ASP A 259 -5.35 27.08 29.30
CA ASP A 259 -4.51 27.40 30.47
C ASP A 259 -4.37 28.94 30.59
N GLU A 260 -5.29 29.59 31.31
CA GLU A 260 -5.18 31.02 31.63
C GLU A 260 -4.44 31.26 32.96
N GLU A 261 -3.45 32.14 32.93
CA GLU A 261 -2.58 32.46 34.07
C GLU A 261 -3.18 33.54 34.99
N GLN A 262 -3.16 33.30 36.31
CA GLN A 262 -3.47 34.31 37.32
C GLN A 262 -2.25 35.20 37.65
N PRO A 263 -2.44 36.51 37.88
CA PRO A 263 -1.34 37.40 38.27
C PRO A 263 -0.84 37.11 39.68
N LEU A 264 0.48 37.09 39.85
CA LEU A 264 1.17 36.59 41.05
C LEU A 264 1.67 37.68 42.02
N VAL A 265 1.49 38.97 41.71
CA VAL A 265 2.24 40.04 42.38
C VAL A 265 1.33 40.96 43.21
N SER A 266 1.71 41.18 44.48
CA SER A 266 1.12 42.17 45.40
C SER A 266 1.99 43.45 45.44
N GLY A 267 1.36 44.62 45.33
CA GLY A 267 2.03 45.93 45.16
C GLY A 267 2.56 46.60 46.44
N GLN A 268 2.37 46.00 47.62
CA GLN A 268 2.59 46.66 48.91
C GLN A 268 4.03 47.11 49.19
N LEU A 269 5.05 46.37 48.74
CA LEU A 269 6.47 46.76 48.94
C LEU A 269 6.88 47.95 48.07
N VAL A 270 6.23 48.10 46.91
CA VAL A 270 6.49 49.23 46.00
C VAL A 270 5.97 50.52 46.62
N GLU A 271 4.78 50.47 47.23
CA GLU A 271 4.18 51.60 47.94
C GLU A 271 5.06 52.05 49.14
N GLN A 272 5.55 51.12 49.95
CA GLN A 272 6.46 51.42 51.08
C GLN A 272 7.78 52.08 50.63
N ARG A 273 8.30 51.68 49.47
CA ARG A 273 9.49 52.30 48.88
C ARG A 273 9.22 53.73 48.45
N GLU A 274 8.07 54.00 47.83
CA GLU A 274 7.68 55.34 47.38
C GLU A 274 7.48 56.32 48.55
N GLU A 275 6.89 55.85 49.65
CA GLU A 275 6.74 56.64 50.88
C GLU A 275 8.09 57.03 51.47
N THR A 276 9.02 56.06 51.55
CA THR A 276 10.38 56.29 52.06
C THR A 276 11.13 57.31 51.18
N ILE A 277 10.98 57.22 49.85
CA ILE A 277 11.58 58.18 48.91
C ILE A 277 10.99 59.59 49.09
N HIS A 278 9.67 59.71 49.26
CA HIS A 278 9.03 61.00 49.55
C HIS A 278 9.54 61.61 50.86
N HIS A 279 9.73 60.79 51.90
CA HIS A 279 10.29 61.24 53.16
C HIS A 279 11.71 61.81 52.97
N ILE A 280 12.58 61.13 52.22
CA ILE A 280 13.94 61.58 51.92
C ILE A 280 13.95 62.95 51.22
N CYS A 281 13.04 63.16 50.26
CA CYS A 281 12.93 64.42 49.53
C CYS A 281 12.56 65.62 50.41
N SER A 282 11.95 65.40 51.58
CA SER A 282 11.56 66.46 52.53
C SER A 282 12.70 66.90 53.46
N LEU A 283 13.81 66.17 53.49
CA LEU A 283 14.92 66.42 54.41
C LEU A 283 15.81 67.57 53.92
N VAL A 284 15.72 68.73 54.59
CA VAL A 284 16.58 69.90 54.33
C VAL A 284 17.18 70.40 55.65
N PRO A 285 18.47 70.81 55.70
CA PRO A 285 19.02 71.45 56.90
C PRO A 285 18.15 72.62 57.39
N PRO A 286 17.88 72.77 58.70
CA PRO A 286 18.56 72.12 59.82
C PRO A 286 18.00 70.76 60.26
N SER A 287 16.92 70.28 59.64
CA SER A 287 16.24 69.03 60.04
C SER A 287 17.00 67.74 59.65
N CYS A 288 17.99 67.86 58.76
CA CYS A 288 18.83 66.76 58.31
C CYS A 288 20.11 66.64 59.16
N SER A 289 20.38 65.44 59.66
CA SER A 289 21.60 65.09 60.42
C SER A 289 22.29 63.87 59.80
N THR A 290 23.57 63.69 60.12
CA THR A 290 24.37 62.58 59.62
C THR A 290 23.89 61.20 60.10
N THR A 291 23.28 61.13 61.29
CA THR A 291 22.64 59.91 61.82
C THR A 291 21.35 59.61 61.07
N LEU A 292 20.47 60.59 60.92
CA LEU A 292 19.23 60.46 60.17
C LEU A 292 19.48 60.06 58.71
N ALA A 293 20.57 60.58 58.10
CA ALA A 293 21.00 60.18 56.76
C ALA A 293 21.38 58.69 56.66
N SER A 294 21.96 58.14 57.72
CA SER A 294 22.34 56.73 57.79
C SER A 294 21.13 55.84 58.07
N ASP A 295 20.19 56.32 58.88
CA ASP A 295 18.98 55.58 59.25
C ASP A 295 18.06 55.36 58.05
N TRP A 296 17.73 56.42 57.27
CA TRP A 296 16.90 56.24 56.07
C TRP A 296 17.61 55.40 55.01
N PHE A 297 18.94 55.50 54.88
CA PHE A 297 19.69 54.69 53.92
C PHE A 297 19.58 53.21 54.25
N ASN A 298 19.76 52.85 55.53
CA ASN A 298 19.58 51.47 55.99
C ASN A 298 18.15 50.97 55.76
N GLN A 299 17.12 51.79 56.04
CA GLN A 299 15.72 51.44 55.80
C GLN A 299 15.46 51.18 54.30
N LEU A 300 15.95 52.05 53.42
CA LEU A 300 15.79 51.90 51.98
C LEU A 300 16.55 50.68 51.44
N THR A 301 17.73 50.36 52.00
CA THR A 301 18.48 49.14 51.65
C THR A 301 17.71 47.88 52.03
N VAL A 302 17.07 47.84 53.21
CA VAL A 302 16.23 46.71 53.63
C VAL A 302 15.03 46.54 52.69
N ILE A 303 14.34 47.62 52.34
CA ILE A 303 13.20 47.56 51.42
C ILE A 303 13.65 47.07 50.03
N ASN A 304 14.76 47.57 49.50
CA ASN A 304 15.29 47.11 48.21
C ASN A 304 15.65 45.61 48.26
N GLN A 305 16.26 45.13 49.35
CA GLN A 305 16.57 43.71 49.52
C GLN A 305 15.30 42.85 49.55
N GLN A 306 14.25 43.30 50.26
CA GLN A 306 12.97 42.59 50.30
C GLN A 306 12.29 42.52 48.92
N ILE A 307 12.42 43.57 48.12
CA ILE A 307 11.93 43.59 46.74
C ILE A 307 12.74 42.61 45.87
N ASP A 308 14.05 42.57 46.02
CA ASP A 308 14.93 41.65 45.28
C ASP A 308 14.69 40.17 45.66
N ASP A 309 14.44 39.89 46.94
CA ASP A 309 14.04 38.57 47.43
C ASP A 309 12.67 38.16 46.86
N LEU A 310 11.70 39.08 46.84
CA LEU A 310 10.38 38.84 46.23
C LEU A 310 10.49 38.57 44.73
N HIS A 311 11.30 39.35 43.99
CA HIS A 311 11.55 39.12 42.57
C HIS A 311 12.14 37.73 42.32
N SER A 312 13.11 37.32 43.15
CA SER A 312 13.74 36.00 43.06
C SER A 312 12.74 34.86 43.30
N GLU A 313 11.87 35.01 44.30
CA GLU A 313 10.81 34.03 44.60
C GLU A 313 9.78 33.94 43.46
N VAL A 314 9.30 35.08 42.96
CA VAL A 314 8.35 35.12 41.83
C VAL A 314 8.98 34.49 40.57
N LEU A 315 10.24 34.81 40.27
CA LEU A 315 10.97 34.20 39.15
C LEU A 315 11.12 32.68 39.32
N HIS A 316 11.41 32.21 40.54
CA HIS A 316 11.48 30.78 40.83
C HIS A 316 10.14 30.10 40.59
N GLN A 317 9.04 30.66 41.10
CA GLN A 317 7.70 30.13 40.91
C GLN A 317 7.29 30.10 39.43
N LEU A 318 7.61 31.15 38.66
CA LEU A 318 7.37 31.19 37.22
C LEU A 318 8.16 30.11 36.48
N ARG A 319 9.44 29.89 36.84
CA ARG A 319 10.28 28.81 36.28
C ARG A 319 9.72 27.42 36.60
N CYS A 320 9.26 27.19 37.83
CA CYS A 320 8.65 25.93 38.22
C CYS A 320 7.35 25.65 37.46
N ARG A 321 6.48 26.67 37.32
CA ARG A 321 5.23 26.55 36.56
C ARG A 321 5.49 26.26 35.09
N SER A 322 6.41 27.00 34.45
CA SER A 322 6.74 26.78 33.04
C SER A 322 7.32 25.37 32.83
N HIS A 323 8.24 24.93 33.68
CA HIS A 323 8.79 23.57 33.63
C HIS A 323 7.69 22.50 33.79
N HIS A 324 6.78 22.68 34.75
CA HIS A 324 5.67 21.74 34.95
C HIS A 324 4.76 21.66 33.73
N ARG A 325 4.36 22.80 33.17
CA ARG A 325 3.54 22.88 31.97
C ARG A 325 4.21 22.19 30.78
N TRP A 326 5.51 22.43 30.56
CA TRP A 326 6.25 21.75 29.48
C TRP A 326 6.39 20.24 29.70
N SER A 327 6.62 19.81 30.93
CA SER A 327 6.60 18.38 31.28
C SER A 327 5.23 17.75 31.01
N GLU A 328 4.13 18.45 31.26
CA GLU A 328 2.79 17.97 30.95
C GLU A 328 2.55 17.88 29.44
N HIS A 329 3.00 18.87 28.66
CA HIS A 329 2.94 18.82 27.20
C HIS A 329 3.68 17.61 26.65
N LEU A 330 4.88 17.30 27.15
CA LEU A 330 5.64 16.12 26.72
C LEU A 330 4.91 14.81 27.06
N ALA A 331 4.36 14.67 28.27
CA ALA A 331 3.55 13.50 28.64
C ALA A 331 2.30 13.34 27.75
N ARG A 332 1.67 14.46 27.36
CA ARG A 332 0.54 14.45 26.41
C ARG A 332 0.99 14.04 25.00
N VAL A 333 2.19 14.43 24.56
CA VAL A 333 2.78 13.97 23.28
C VAL A 333 2.97 12.45 23.28
N GLU A 334 3.48 11.86 24.37
CA GLU A 334 3.61 10.39 24.48
C GLU A 334 2.25 9.67 24.38
N LEU A 335 1.18 10.28 24.92
CA LEU A 335 -0.18 9.75 24.77
C LEU A 335 -0.67 9.86 23.32
N CYS A 336 -0.40 10.98 22.65
CA CYS A 336 -0.69 11.16 21.24
C CYS A 336 0.06 10.14 20.38
N GLU A 337 1.34 9.90 20.66
CA GLU A 337 2.16 8.88 20.00
C GLU A 337 1.50 7.50 20.10
N LYS A 338 1.11 7.06 21.30
CA LYS A 338 0.40 5.78 21.48
C LYS A 338 -0.89 5.68 20.66
N LYS A 339 -1.67 6.77 20.60
CA LYS A 339 -2.91 6.82 19.80
C LYS A 339 -2.63 6.81 18.30
N LEU A 340 -1.58 7.46 17.84
CA LEU A 340 -1.16 7.49 16.44
C LEU A 340 -0.56 6.13 16.01
N SER A 341 0.20 5.45 16.87
CA SER A 341 0.71 4.09 16.62
C SER A 341 -0.43 3.10 16.40
N ALA A 342 -1.56 3.27 17.11
CA ALA A 342 -2.73 2.44 16.91
C ALA A 342 -3.39 2.60 15.52
N LEU A 343 -3.10 3.69 14.79
CA LEU A 343 -3.59 3.92 13.43
C LEU A 343 -2.75 3.24 12.35
N GLN A 344 -1.61 2.62 12.72
CA GLN A 344 -0.66 1.98 11.80
C GLN A 344 -0.25 2.92 10.65
N LEU A 345 0.07 4.17 11.00
CA LEU A 345 0.70 5.13 10.08
C LEU A 345 2.07 4.61 9.63
N SER A 346 2.56 5.09 8.49
CA SER A 346 3.95 4.83 8.12
C SER A 346 4.91 5.53 9.08
N ASP A 347 6.11 4.98 9.29
CA ASP A 347 7.12 5.58 10.18
C ASP A 347 7.47 7.02 9.74
N VAL A 348 7.42 7.31 8.44
CA VAL A 348 7.68 8.64 7.90
C VAL A 348 6.58 9.63 8.29
N GLU A 349 5.31 9.25 8.10
CA GLU A 349 4.16 10.09 8.49
C GLU A 349 4.08 10.28 10.01
N MET A 350 4.38 9.23 10.77
CA MET A 350 4.44 9.26 12.23
C MET A 350 5.50 10.27 12.71
N ASN A 351 6.70 10.19 12.15
CA ASN A 351 7.80 11.10 12.48
C ASN A 351 7.51 12.54 12.04
N ASP A 352 6.82 12.75 10.92
CA ASP A 352 6.43 14.10 10.51
C ASP A 352 5.39 14.71 11.47
N VAL A 353 4.35 13.95 11.84
CA VAL A 353 3.32 14.42 12.77
C VAL A 353 3.90 14.71 14.15
N ILE A 354 4.71 13.80 14.71
CA ILE A 354 5.31 14.00 16.04
C ILE A 354 6.43 15.03 15.99
N GLY A 355 7.39 14.87 15.09
CA GLY A 355 8.57 15.71 15.01
C GLY A 355 8.26 17.11 14.52
N SER A 356 7.68 17.23 13.32
CA SER A 356 7.46 18.50 12.65
C SER A 356 6.29 19.29 13.24
N GLN A 357 5.20 18.63 13.66
CA GLN A 357 3.98 19.34 14.05
C GLN A 357 3.80 19.48 15.57
N LEU A 358 4.18 18.48 16.37
CA LEU A 358 4.07 18.55 17.83
C LEU A 358 5.35 19.07 18.49
N LEU A 359 6.45 18.32 18.38
CA LEU A 359 7.70 18.62 19.10
C LEU A 359 8.33 19.93 18.65
N ALA A 360 8.28 20.27 17.36
CA ALA A 360 8.82 21.53 16.87
C ALA A 360 8.08 22.75 17.47
N VAL A 361 6.75 22.70 17.53
CA VAL A 361 5.94 23.80 18.09
C VAL A 361 6.11 23.90 19.59
N ILE A 362 6.16 22.76 20.30
CA ILE A 362 6.42 22.72 21.75
C ILE A 362 7.82 23.28 22.04
N GLY A 363 8.84 22.85 21.31
CA GLY A 363 10.21 23.34 21.47
C GLY A 363 10.33 24.83 21.17
N GLN A 364 9.62 25.33 20.16
CA GLN A 364 9.56 26.76 19.88
C GLN A 364 8.90 27.54 21.02
N GLY A 365 7.76 27.07 21.53
CA GLY A 365 7.08 27.68 22.68
C GLY A 365 7.97 27.69 23.94
N GLN A 366 8.62 26.56 24.24
CA GLN A 366 9.54 26.43 25.37
C GLN A 366 10.69 27.42 25.27
N SER A 367 11.34 27.50 24.10
CA SER A 367 12.46 28.42 23.89
C SER A 367 12.05 29.89 24.03
N GLN A 368 10.85 30.26 23.60
CA GLN A 368 10.34 31.62 23.76
C GLN A 368 10.09 31.97 25.23
N ASP A 369 9.52 31.06 26.00
CA ASP A 369 9.26 31.30 27.41
C ASP A 369 10.54 31.31 28.25
N GLU A 370 11.51 30.45 27.94
CA GLU A 370 12.85 30.51 28.53
C GLU A 370 13.53 31.86 28.24
N GLN A 371 13.41 32.37 27.02
CA GLN A 371 13.93 33.70 26.65
C GLN A 371 13.23 34.83 27.42
N ARG A 372 11.90 34.76 27.58
CA ARG A 372 11.12 35.72 28.37
C ARG A 372 11.53 35.70 29.84
N LEU A 373 11.63 34.52 30.45
CA LEU A 373 12.07 34.36 31.83
C LEU A 373 13.49 34.89 32.03
N ALA A 374 14.41 34.62 31.10
CA ALA A 374 15.77 35.16 31.14
C ALA A 374 15.80 36.70 30.96
N ALA A 375 14.86 37.27 30.20
CA ALA A 375 14.73 38.72 30.08
C ALA A 375 14.22 39.36 31.38
N VAL A 376 13.23 38.77 32.03
CA VAL A 376 12.74 39.24 33.34
C VAL A 376 13.85 39.17 34.39
N ASP A 377 14.60 38.07 34.45
CA ASP A 377 15.75 37.89 35.35
C ASP A 377 16.79 39.01 35.19
N ARG A 378 17.21 39.27 33.92
CA ARG A 378 18.12 40.37 33.60
C ARG A 378 17.56 41.74 33.98
N CYS A 379 16.26 41.96 33.82
CA CYS A 379 15.60 43.21 34.21
C CYS A 379 15.59 43.38 35.73
N CYS A 380 15.24 42.34 36.50
CA CYS A 380 15.30 42.35 37.96
C CYS A 380 16.71 42.70 38.45
N ASP A 381 17.74 42.03 37.91
CA ASP A 381 19.15 42.32 38.23
C ASP A 381 19.57 43.76 37.88
N ALA A 382 19.08 44.30 36.77
CA ALA A 382 19.38 45.67 36.36
C ALA A 382 18.71 46.70 37.28
N VAL A 383 17.46 46.44 37.67
CA VAL A 383 16.70 47.27 38.62
C VAL A 383 17.35 47.26 40.00
N ALA A 384 17.74 46.08 40.51
CA ALA A 384 18.45 45.92 41.78
C ALA A 384 19.75 46.73 41.81
N ARG A 385 20.60 46.56 40.77
CA ARG A 385 21.86 47.32 40.64
C ARG A 385 21.65 48.82 40.54
N ARG A 386 20.64 49.26 39.79
CA ARG A 386 20.31 50.69 39.67
C ARG A 386 19.78 51.26 40.98
N ALA A 387 18.94 50.52 41.70
CA ALA A 387 18.43 50.91 43.00
C ALA A 387 19.56 51.10 44.02
N LEU A 388 20.51 50.16 44.06
CA LEU A 388 21.69 50.25 44.92
C LEU A 388 22.58 51.45 44.56
N HIS A 389 22.85 51.64 43.26
CA HIS A 389 23.69 52.76 42.81
C HIS A 389 23.07 54.12 43.18
N LEU A 390 21.78 54.31 42.86
CA LEU A 390 21.08 55.56 43.13
C LEU A 390 20.98 55.84 44.64
N SER A 391 20.61 54.85 45.45
CA SER A 391 20.55 55.03 46.91
C SER A 391 21.90 55.39 47.51
N THR A 392 23.00 54.80 47.02
CA THR A 392 24.37 55.12 47.46
C THR A 392 24.77 56.56 47.09
N CYS A 393 24.45 57.00 45.88
CA CYS A 393 24.73 58.38 45.45
C CYS A 393 23.95 59.41 46.27
N VAL A 394 22.65 59.19 46.49
CA VAL A 394 21.80 60.09 47.30
C VAL A 394 22.31 60.13 48.75
N PHE A 395 22.70 58.98 49.31
CA PHE A 395 23.27 58.92 50.66
C PHE A 395 24.55 59.75 50.79
N ALA A 396 25.48 59.62 49.83
CA ALA A 396 26.73 60.38 49.84
C ALA A 396 26.49 61.90 49.82
N VAL A 397 25.55 62.37 48.98
CA VAL A 397 25.19 63.79 48.89
C VAL A 397 24.54 64.28 50.18
N MET A 398 23.52 63.57 50.67
CA MET A 398 22.76 63.97 51.86
C MET A 398 23.63 63.96 53.12
N ARG A 399 24.47 62.93 53.30
CA ARG A 399 25.42 62.86 54.41
C ARG A 399 26.46 63.97 54.35
N GLY A 400 26.97 64.30 53.15
CA GLY A 400 27.89 65.41 52.94
C GLY A 400 27.27 66.76 53.30
N ALA A 401 26.04 67.01 52.84
CA ALA A 401 25.29 68.23 53.15
C ALA A 401 25.00 68.36 54.66
N ALA A 402 24.56 67.28 55.30
CA ALA A 402 24.32 67.25 56.75
C ALA A 402 25.62 67.53 57.53
N LEU A 403 26.75 66.93 57.15
CA LEU A 403 28.04 67.16 57.80
C LEU A 403 28.51 68.61 57.66
N LEU A 404 28.38 69.21 56.47
CA LEU A 404 28.70 70.62 56.24
C LEU A 404 27.83 71.54 57.10
N TRP A 405 26.53 71.27 57.18
CA TRP A 405 25.62 72.03 58.03
C TRP A 405 25.98 71.89 59.50
N GLU A 406 26.11 70.67 60.03
CA GLU A 406 26.46 70.44 61.42
C GLU A 406 27.80 71.08 61.81
N THR A 407 28.80 71.01 60.94
CA THR A 407 30.10 71.66 61.18
C THR A 407 29.99 73.18 61.15
N HIS A 408 29.16 73.74 60.26
CA HIS A 408 28.86 75.17 60.21
C HIS A 408 28.13 75.63 61.48
N SER A 409 27.06 74.94 61.90
CA SER A 409 26.33 75.22 63.13
C SER A 409 27.25 75.14 64.36
N ARG A 410 28.10 74.12 64.46
CA ARG A 410 29.10 74.00 65.54
C ARG A 410 30.14 75.14 65.54
N ARG A 411 30.49 75.70 64.38
CA ARG A 411 31.39 76.87 64.27
C ARG A 411 30.68 78.17 64.65
N LEU A 412 29.44 78.35 64.19
CA LEU A 412 28.60 79.49 64.56
C LEU A 412 28.37 79.52 66.07
N GLU A 413 28.03 78.40 66.69
CA GLU A 413 27.79 78.31 68.13
C GLU A 413 29.05 78.66 68.93
N ARG A 414 30.21 78.13 68.53
CA ARG A 414 31.51 78.52 69.13
C ARG A 414 31.79 80.01 69.03
N ARG A 415 31.49 80.63 67.88
CA ARG A 415 31.66 82.08 67.70
C ARG A 415 30.66 82.88 68.54
N ARG A 416 29.42 82.39 68.65
CA ARG A 416 28.38 83.01 69.48
C ARG A 416 28.78 83.03 70.95
N VAL A 417 29.21 81.87 71.49
CA VAL A 417 29.73 81.75 72.86
C VAL A 417 30.95 82.66 73.08
N GLN A 418 31.85 82.78 72.10
CA GLN A 418 33.01 83.68 72.20
C GLN A 418 32.63 85.18 72.19
N VAL A 419 31.56 85.56 71.51
CA VAL A 419 31.04 86.94 71.50
C VAL A 419 30.31 87.23 72.81
N GLU A 420 29.50 86.29 73.30
CA GLU A 420 28.79 86.40 74.59
C GLU A 420 29.75 86.43 75.79
N GLN A 421 30.94 85.83 75.68
CA GLN A 421 32.02 85.91 76.70
C GLN A 421 32.85 87.21 76.63
N ARG A 422 32.70 88.03 75.58
CA ARG A 422 33.40 89.30 75.38
C ARG A 422 32.52 90.53 75.65
N MET A 423 31.24 90.32 75.89
CA MET A 423 30.29 91.27 76.46
C MET A 423 30.22 91.03 77.97
#